data_AF-A0A418M8X2-F1
#
_entry.id   AF-A0A418M8X2-F1
#
_cell.length_a   1.000
_cell.length_b   1.000
_cell.length_c   1.000
_cell.angle_alpha   90.00
_cell.angle_beta   90.00
_cell.angle_gamma   90.00
#
_symmetry.space_group_name_H-M   'P 1'
#
loop_
_entity.id
_entity.type
_entity.pdbx_description
1 polymer ?
#
loop_
_entity_poly.entity_id
_entity_poly.type
_entity_poly.pdbx_seq_one_letter_code
_entity_poly.pdbx_strand_id
1 'polypeptide(L)'
;MLLSEQEINRRQKREELMRMGIDPYPAELFDVTATVADIRGTFQPTPDAEVAPEQDFSGDERWGNVQMAGRLMGFRIQGSASFAEFQDSTGRLQLYFRRDDLCPGEDKTLYNTVFKKLLDIGDIIGVRGHVFTTKTGELSVYVKEFKLLNKSLRPLPVVKEVVNEQGEKETYDAFTDPEQRYRQRYVDLIVNPQVRDVFVKRTKLVNSIRQFLSQRGYLEVETPILQPIHGGAAARPFRTHHNTLDMTLYLRIANELYLKRLIVGGYDGVFEFAKDFRNEGMDRTHNPEFTQVEFYVAYKDYLWMMDTIEEMVEKVAIDVAGTTRVTVGENVIDFKRPWKRLTMFEAIQEYTGIDVSAMEEDELRNVAESRDIKVDSTMGKSKLIDEIFGDAVEPNLIQPTFITDYPVEMSPLTKKHRSKPGLVERFEAICNGKEIANAYSELNDPLDQRERFEEQLRLAERGDEEAMALDEDFLRALEYGMPPTAGVGLGIDRLTMIMTNQPSIQDVLFFPQMRPEKKLEVSDDADFVNAGIPAEWVPALQKLGFLTVEQLRTANPNKLFNDLGGARKKLKLDLKMPGLDEVKSWTGQ
;
A
#
# COMPACT_ATOMS: atom_id res chain seq x y z
N MET A 1 -5.60 -21.56 -16.98
CA MET A 1 -4.26 -20.93 -16.88
C MET A 1 -3.22 -21.99 -17.14
N LEU A 2 -2.31 -21.76 -18.09
CA LEU A 2 -1.14 -22.62 -18.29
C LEU A 2 -0.18 -22.43 -17.10
N LEU A 3 0.20 -23.53 -16.45
CA LEU A 3 1.20 -23.54 -15.38
C LEU A 3 2.60 -23.58 -15.98
N SER A 4 3.55 -22.89 -15.34
CA SER A 4 4.97 -23.02 -15.68
C SER A 4 5.50 -24.42 -15.35
N GLU A 5 6.61 -24.80 -15.99
CA GLU A 5 7.30 -26.08 -15.73
C GLU A 5 7.69 -26.23 -14.26
N GLN A 6 8.08 -25.13 -13.60
CA GLN A 6 8.39 -25.12 -12.17
C GLN A 6 7.15 -25.33 -11.29
N GLU A 7 6.02 -24.71 -11.63
CA GLU A 7 4.75 -24.94 -10.91
C GLU A 7 4.26 -26.39 -11.04
N ILE A 8 4.38 -26.99 -12.24
CA ILE A 8 4.05 -28.40 -12.46
C ILE A 8 4.94 -29.29 -11.60
N ASN A 9 6.25 -29.04 -11.61
CA ASN A 9 7.21 -29.82 -10.83
C ASN A 9 6.95 -29.70 -9.32
N ARG A 10 6.67 -28.51 -8.79
CA ARG A 10 6.33 -28.29 -7.38
C ARG A 10 5.07 -29.04 -6.96
N ARG A 11 4.06 -29.11 -7.83
CA ARG A 11 2.85 -29.91 -7.60
C ARG A 11 3.15 -31.41 -7.57
N GLN A 12 3.99 -31.90 -8.47
CA GLN A 12 4.43 -33.30 -8.44
C GLN A 12 5.19 -33.64 -7.16
N LYS A 13 6.07 -32.74 -6.69
CA LYS A 13 6.76 -32.90 -5.38
C LYS A 13 5.77 -32.94 -4.22
N ARG A 14 4.73 -32.09 -4.26
CA ARG A 14 3.64 -32.10 -3.28
C ARG A 14 2.90 -33.44 -3.24
N GLU A 15 2.56 -34.00 -4.39
CA GLU A 15 1.95 -35.35 -4.46
C GLU A 15 2.88 -36.43 -3.88
N GLU A 16 4.19 -36.34 -4.17
CA GLU A 16 5.14 -37.32 -3.65
C GLU A 16 5.28 -37.23 -2.12
N LEU A 17 5.31 -36.02 -1.55
CA LEU A 17 5.29 -35.84 -0.09
C LEU A 17 4.08 -36.53 0.55
N MET A 18 2.89 -36.37 -0.04
CA MET A 18 1.68 -37.02 0.45
C MET A 18 1.73 -38.56 0.34
N ARG A 19 2.27 -39.10 -0.76
CA ARG A 19 2.48 -40.55 -0.90
C ARG A 19 3.43 -41.11 0.16
N MET A 20 4.38 -40.30 0.59
CA MET A 20 5.30 -40.63 1.68
C MET A 20 4.69 -40.46 3.08
N GLY A 21 3.41 -40.07 3.18
CA GLY A 21 2.73 -39.83 4.45
C GLY A 21 3.11 -38.50 5.13
N ILE A 22 3.78 -37.60 4.41
CA ILE A 22 4.14 -36.27 4.90
C ILE A 22 3.04 -35.31 4.49
N ASP A 23 2.34 -34.73 5.46
CA ASP A 23 1.37 -33.67 5.21
C ASP A 23 2.10 -32.38 4.77
N PRO A 24 1.88 -31.87 3.55
CA PRO A 24 2.49 -30.62 3.09
C PRO A 24 1.85 -29.37 3.71
N TYR A 25 0.70 -29.49 4.40
CA TYR A 25 -0.07 -28.39 4.97
C TYR A 25 -0.66 -28.74 6.35
N PRO A 26 0.18 -29.11 7.33
CA PRO A 26 -0.28 -29.52 8.66
C PRO A 26 -1.08 -28.41 9.36
N ALA A 27 -2.10 -28.82 10.12
CA ALA A 27 -2.94 -27.91 10.90
C ALA A 27 -2.48 -27.79 12.37
N GLU A 28 -1.68 -28.74 12.84
CA GLU A 28 -1.22 -28.76 14.23
C GLU A 28 -0.32 -27.58 14.59
N LEU A 29 -0.41 -27.18 15.86
CA LEU A 29 0.47 -26.17 16.44
C LEU A 29 1.93 -26.55 16.24
N PHE A 30 2.73 -25.57 15.81
CA PHE A 30 4.18 -25.64 15.85
C PHE A 30 4.68 -24.58 16.83
N ASP A 31 5.17 -25.02 17.99
CA ASP A 31 5.68 -24.12 19.02
C ASP A 31 6.94 -23.39 18.53
N VAL A 32 6.90 -22.06 18.54
CA VAL A 32 8.05 -21.21 18.22
C VAL A 32 8.58 -20.62 19.52
N THR A 33 9.83 -20.93 19.85
CA THR A 33 10.48 -20.49 21.10
C THR A 33 11.54 -19.40 20.88
N ALA A 34 11.95 -19.18 19.63
CA ALA A 34 12.92 -18.15 19.27
C ALA A 34 12.67 -17.59 17.87
N THR A 35 12.97 -16.30 17.70
CA THR A 35 13.02 -15.63 16.40
C THR A 35 14.47 -15.35 15.98
N VAL A 36 14.67 -15.02 14.70
CA VAL A 36 15.98 -14.58 14.19
C VAL A 36 16.48 -13.34 14.94
N ALA A 37 15.60 -12.38 15.26
CA ALA A 37 15.97 -11.20 16.02
C ALA A 37 16.39 -11.54 17.46
N ASP A 38 15.72 -12.48 18.13
CA ASP A 38 16.12 -12.91 19.49
C ASP A 38 17.54 -13.45 19.52
N ILE A 39 17.85 -14.30 18.53
CA ILE A 39 19.18 -14.91 18.38
C ILE A 39 20.19 -13.79 18.08
N ARG A 40 20.01 -13.01 17.01
CA ARG A 40 20.97 -11.97 16.61
C ARG A 40 21.19 -10.89 17.67
N GLY A 41 20.13 -10.47 18.37
CA GLY A 41 20.20 -9.44 19.41
C GLY A 41 21.06 -9.84 20.61
N THR A 42 21.17 -11.14 20.88
CA THR A 42 21.96 -11.69 21.98
C THR A 42 23.44 -11.85 21.60
N PHE A 43 23.73 -12.09 20.32
CA PHE A 43 25.08 -12.41 19.82
C PHE A 43 25.73 -11.25 19.05
N GLN A 44 25.54 -9.99 19.50
CA GLN A 44 26.10 -8.82 18.82
C GLN A 44 27.61 -8.98 18.57
N PRO A 45 28.06 -8.98 17.29
CA PRO A 45 29.48 -8.99 17.00
C PRO A 45 30.07 -7.63 17.38
N THR A 46 31.12 -7.61 18.20
CA THR A 46 31.95 -6.41 18.35
C THR A 46 32.73 -6.18 17.05
N PRO A 47 32.73 -4.97 16.46
CA PRO A 47 33.35 -4.69 15.16
C PRO A 47 34.84 -5.07 15.05
N ASP A 48 35.53 -5.15 16.18
CA ASP A 48 36.98 -5.43 16.27
C ASP A 48 37.31 -6.85 16.79
N ALA A 49 36.33 -7.75 16.93
CA ALA A 49 36.63 -9.13 17.33
C ALA A 49 37.24 -9.92 16.16
N GLU A 50 38.38 -10.56 16.40
CA GLU A 50 38.83 -11.71 15.60
C GLU A 50 37.66 -12.69 15.44
N VAL A 51 37.57 -13.39 14.30
CA VAL A 51 36.53 -14.41 14.07
C VAL A 51 36.46 -15.30 15.29
N ALA A 52 35.39 -15.17 16.08
CA ALA A 52 35.27 -15.88 17.33
C ALA A 52 35.38 -17.39 17.02
N PRO A 53 36.16 -18.16 17.80
CA PRO A 53 36.26 -19.60 17.60
C PRO A 53 34.86 -20.22 17.57
N GLU A 54 34.67 -21.30 16.81
CA GLU A 54 33.40 -22.04 16.69
C GLU A 54 32.72 -22.16 18.07
N GLN A 55 31.59 -21.46 18.24
CA GLN A 55 30.82 -21.42 19.48
C GLN A 55 29.64 -22.37 19.32
N ASP A 56 29.54 -23.34 20.21
CA ASP A 56 28.43 -24.29 20.27
C ASP A 56 27.60 -24.03 21.53
N PHE A 57 26.32 -23.69 21.35
CA PHE A 57 25.39 -23.43 22.44
C PHE A 57 24.48 -24.62 22.75
N SER A 58 24.83 -25.83 22.30
CA SER A 58 24.05 -27.05 22.57
C SER A 58 23.81 -27.33 24.06
N GLY A 59 24.68 -26.85 24.95
CA GLY A 59 24.53 -26.93 26.41
C GLY A 59 23.85 -25.74 27.08
N ASP A 60 23.46 -24.70 26.32
CA ASP A 60 22.83 -23.49 26.85
C ASP A 60 21.34 -23.71 27.12
N GLU A 61 20.83 -23.20 28.24
CA GLU A 61 19.42 -23.37 28.63
C GLU A 61 18.43 -22.73 27.65
N ARG A 62 18.81 -21.61 27.02
CA ARG A 62 17.97 -20.85 26.09
C ARG A 62 18.26 -21.21 24.64
N TRP A 63 19.52 -21.38 24.29
CA TRP A 63 19.99 -21.53 22.90
C TRP A 63 20.33 -22.96 22.50
N GLY A 64 20.36 -23.89 23.46
CA GLY A 64 20.57 -25.32 23.21
C GLY A 64 19.33 -26.06 22.67
N ASN A 65 18.14 -25.46 22.81
CA ASN A 65 16.90 -26.02 22.30
C ASN A 65 15.98 -24.92 21.75
N VAL A 66 16.27 -24.47 20.54
CA VAL A 66 15.47 -23.49 19.82
C VAL A 66 14.49 -24.18 18.88
N GLN A 67 13.27 -23.63 18.81
CA GLN A 67 12.24 -24.01 17.84
C GLN A 67 11.85 -22.78 17.05
N MET A 68 12.01 -22.85 15.72
CA MET A 68 11.80 -21.71 14.83
C MET A 68 10.94 -22.13 13.65
N ALA A 69 10.12 -21.23 13.12
CA ALA A 69 9.32 -21.45 11.91
C ALA A 69 9.49 -20.29 10.93
N GLY A 70 9.63 -20.62 9.65
CA GLY A 70 9.99 -19.63 8.64
C GLY A 70 10.16 -20.21 7.25
N ARG A 71 10.45 -19.33 6.30
CA ARG A 71 10.52 -19.62 4.88
C ARG A 71 11.95 -19.96 4.47
N LEU A 72 12.10 -20.97 3.62
CA LEU A 72 13.37 -21.29 2.96
C LEU A 72 13.62 -20.31 1.80
N MET A 73 14.71 -19.56 1.87
CA MET A 73 15.09 -18.54 0.88
C MET A 73 16.19 -19.03 -0.07
N GLY A 74 16.98 -20.03 0.33
CA GLY A 74 18.06 -20.58 -0.48
C GLY A 74 18.60 -21.89 0.09
N PHE A 75 19.34 -22.63 -0.72
CA PHE A 75 19.97 -23.91 -0.35
C PHE A 75 21.40 -23.99 -0.87
N ARG A 76 22.28 -24.61 -0.09
CA ARG A 76 23.63 -25.05 -0.50
C ARG A 76 23.81 -26.49 -0.06
N ILE A 77 23.72 -27.44 -1.00
CA ILE A 77 23.81 -28.88 -0.73
C ILE A 77 25.24 -29.37 -0.95
N GLN A 78 25.86 -29.97 0.07
CA GLN A 78 27.24 -30.46 0.07
C GLN A 78 27.30 -31.92 0.55
N GLY A 79 26.91 -32.86 -0.32
CA GLY A 79 26.91 -34.29 0.02
C GLY A 79 25.96 -34.61 1.16
N SER A 80 26.51 -34.97 2.34
CA SER A 80 25.80 -35.30 3.57
C SER A 80 25.55 -34.12 4.52
N ALA A 81 26.06 -32.93 4.18
CA ALA A 81 25.74 -31.68 4.87
C ALA A 81 25.06 -30.70 3.92
N SER A 82 24.22 -29.81 4.45
CA SER A 82 23.59 -28.74 3.69
C SER A 82 23.39 -27.51 4.55
N PHE A 83 23.43 -26.35 3.90
CA PHE A 83 23.01 -25.08 4.49
C PHE A 83 21.74 -24.60 3.82
N ALA A 84 20.85 -23.96 4.57
CA ALA A 84 19.72 -23.25 3.99
C ALA A 84 19.61 -21.84 4.58
N GLU A 85 19.19 -20.89 3.76
CA GLU A 85 18.83 -19.56 4.23
C GLU A 85 17.38 -19.59 4.71
N PHE A 86 17.14 -19.18 5.94
CA PHE A 86 15.84 -19.20 6.60
C PHE A 86 15.40 -17.78 6.92
N GLN A 87 14.13 -17.46 6.66
CA GLN A 87 13.55 -16.15 6.91
C GLN A 87 12.27 -16.27 7.75
N ASP A 88 12.22 -15.57 8.88
CA ASP A 88 11.00 -15.37 9.66
C ASP A 88 10.45 -13.93 9.51
N SER A 89 9.58 -13.50 10.41
CA SER A 89 9.06 -12.12 10.41
C SER A 89 10.12 -11.07 10.78
N THR A 90 11.19 -11.48 11.47
CA THR A 90 12.18 -10.62 12.13
C THR A 90 13.53 -10.56 11.41
N GLY A 91 13.84 -11.50 10.51
CA GLY A 91 15.06 -11.45 9.72
C GLY A 91 15.40 -12.74 9.00
N ARG A 92 16.68 -12.85 8.59
CA ARG A 92 17.24 -14.05 7.97
C ARG A 92 18.35 -14.68 8.81
N LEU A 93 18.47 -15.99 8.80
CA LEU A 93 19.51 -16.75 9.50
C LEU A 93 19.91 -17.97 8.66
N GLN A 94 21.13 -18.46 8.83
CA GLN A 94 21.54 -19.73 8.28
C GLN A 94 21.06 -20.91 9.13
N LEU A 95 20.59 -21.96 8.45
CA LEU A 95 20.35 -23.27 9.04
C LEU A 95 21.41 -24.25 8.53
N TYR A 96 21.89 -25.12 9.42
CA TYR A 96 22.80 -26.21 9.08
C TYR A 96 22.11 -27.57 9.29
N PHE A 97 22.16 -28.41 8.27
CA PHE A 97 21.57 -29.75 8.28
C PHE A 97 22.65 -30.79 8.04
N ARG A 98 22.72 -31.81 8.90
CA ARG A 98 23.58 -32.98 8.71
C ARG A 98 22.72 -34.24 8.55
N ARG A 99 22.89 -34.96 7.44
CA ARG A 99 22.13 -36.17 7.11
C ARG A 99 22.11 -37.17 8.27
N ASP A 100 23.28 -37.45 8.82
CA ASP A 100 23.43 -38.52 9.80
C ASP A 100 22.84 -38.15 11.17
N ASP A 101 22.54 -36.87 11.40
CA ASP A 101 21.83 -36.40 12.61
C ASP A 101 20.32 -36.42 12.42
N LEU A 102 19.85 -35.98 11.25
CA LEU A 102 18.43 -36.04 10.88
C LEU A 102 17.94 -37.48 10.67
N CYS A 103 18.85 -38.37 10.29
CA CYS A 103 18.56 -39.74 9.92
C CYS A 103 19.57 -40.67 10.61
N PRO A 104 19.45 -40.91 11.93
CA PRO A 104 20.43 -41.71 12.68
C PRO A 104 20.45 -43.20 12.24
N GLY A 105 19.36 -43.70 11.66
CA GLY A 105 19.27 -45.07 11.12
C GLY A 105 19.83 -45.23 9.69
N GLU A 106 19.62 -46.42 9.12
CA GLU A 106 20.00 -46.73 7.73
C GLU A 106 19.13 -45.98 6.70
N ASP A 107 17.86 -45.71 7.04
CA ASP A 107 16.96 -44.94 6.19
C ASP A 107 17.35 -43.46 6.16
N LYS A 108 17.88 -43.03 5.02
CA LYS A 108 18.28 -41.63 4.77
C LYS A 108 17.24 -40.85 3.96
N THR A 109 16.02 -41.36 3.82
CA THR A 109 14.97 -40.81 2.94
C THR A 109 14.59 -39.37 3.31
N LEU A 110 14.46 -39.05 4.60
CA LEU A 110 14.13 -37.70 5.07
C LEU A 110 15.13 -36.64 4.57
N TYR A 111 16.42 -36.96 4.52
CA TYR A 111 17.41 -36.03 3.99
C TYR A 111 17.59 -36.14 2.47
N ASN A 112 17.84 -37.34 1.95
CA ASN A 112 18.22 -37.54 0.54
C ASN A 112 17.07 -37.32 -0.44
N THR A 113 15.82 -37.52 0.00
CA THR A 113 14.63 -37.35 -0.81
C THR A 113 13.87 -36.11 -0.37
N VAL A 114 13.39 -36.06 0.88
CA VAL A 114 12.52 -34.95 1.33
C VAL A 114 13.27 -33.62 1.30
N PHE A 115 14.32 -33.47 2.09
CA PHE A 115 15.08 -32.22 2.17
C PHE A 115 15.75 -31.84 0.84
N LYS A 116 16.51 -32.75 0.22
CA LYS A 116 17.32 -32.43 -0.98
C LYS A 116 16.54 -32.31 -2.28
N LYS A 117 15.38 -32.97 -2.40
CA LYS A 117 14.66 -33.07 -3.69
C LYS A 117 13.22 -32.56 -3.64
N LEU A 118 12.51 -32.74 -2.52
CA LEU A 118 11.09 -32.39 -2.44
C LEU A 118 10.82 -31.01 -1.83
N LEU A 119 11.75 -30.47 -1.03
CA LEU A 119 11.69 -29.08 -0.59
C LEU A 119 12.20 -28.14 -1.69
N ASP A 120 11.67 -26.91 -1.69
CA ASP A 120 11.99 -25.84 -2.61
C ASP A 120 12.10 -24.49 -1.90
N ILE A 121 12.76 -23.53 -2.56
CA ILE A 121 12.74 -22.12 -2.15
C ILE A 121 11.27 -21.66 -2.08
N GLY A 122 10.92 -21.00 -0.99
CA GLY A 122 9.59 -20.53 -0.69
C GLY A 122 8.78 -21.46 0.22
N ASP A 123 9.20 -22.71 0.43
CA ASP A 123 8.55 -23.59 1.41
C ASP A 123 8.70 -23.04 2.83
N ILE A 124 7.69 -23.25 3.66
CA ILE A 124 7.73 -22.88 5.08
C ILE A 124 8.02 -24.14 5.88
N ILE A 125 9.03 -24.08 6.74
CA ILE A 125 9.42 -25.18 7.61
C ILE A 125 9.48 -24.73 9.06
N GLY A 126 9.24 -25.68 9.96
CA GLY A 126 9.59 -25.59 11.36
C GLY A 126 10.89 -26.36 11.59
N VAL A 127 11.78 -25.86 12.44
CA VAL A 127 13.05 -26.51 12.80
C VAL A 127 13.22 -26.55 14.30
N ARG A 128 13.87 -27.61 14.79
CA ARG A 128 14.34 -27.75 16.17
C ARG A 128 15.84 -28.01 16.17
N GLY A 129 16.57 -27.35 17.06
CA GLY A 129 18.02 -27.38 17.04
C GLY A 129 18.68 -26.57 18.14
N HIS A 130 19.97 -26.26 17.96
CA HIS A 130 20.72 -25.35 18.82
C HIS A 130 21.43 -24.28 18.00
N VAL A 131 21.68 -23.13 18.61
CA VAL A 131 22.47 -22.06 18.00
C VAL A 131 23.95 -22.44 18.02
N PHE A 132 24.67 -22.10 16.96
CA PHE A 132 26.13 -22.21 16.90
C PHE A 132 26.70 -21.22 15.87
N THR A 133 28.01 -21.01 15.87
CA THR A 133 28.70 -20.30 14.79
C THR A 133 29.47 -21.31 13.93
N THR A 134 29.46 -21.13 12.61
CA THR A 134 30.30 -21.97 11.74
C THR A 134 31.78 -21.60 11.89
N LYS A 135 32.68 -22.38 11.30
CA LYS A 135 34.12 -22.07 11.22
C LYS A 135 34.44 -20.72 10.54
N THR A 136 33.52 -20.19 9.73
CA THR A 136 33.64 -18.86 9.11
C THR A 136 33.04 -17.74 9.97
N GLY A 137 32.60 -18.05 11.19
CA GLY A 137 31.97 -17.13 12.12
C GLY A 137 30.49 -16.84 11.82
N GLU A 138 29.84 -17.59 10.92
CA GLU A 138 28.45 -17.31 10.53
C GLU A 138 27.48 -17.90 11.56
N LEU A 139 26.70 -17.04 12.23
CA LEU A 139 25.68 -17.43 13.20
C LEU A 139 24.58 -18.27 12.53
N SER A 140 24.37 -19.48 13.05
CA SER A 140 23.56 -20.52 12.43
C SER A 140 22.76 -21.29 13.47
N VAL A 141 21.72 -22.00 13.03
CA VAL A 141 21.05 -23.04 13.84
C VAL A 141 21.39 -24.41 13.29
N TYR A 142 21.96 -25.25 14.14
CA TYR A 142 22.20 -26.66 13.87
C TYR A 142 20.88 -27.42 14.00
N VAL A 143 20.32 -27.88 12.89
CA VAL A 143 19.01 -28.52 12.85
C VAL A 143 19.12 -29.99 13.23
N LYS A 144 18.38 -30.39 14.26
CA LYS A 144 18.21 -31.78 14.70
C LYS A 144 16.92 -32.40 14.16
N GLU A 145 15.88 -31.59 13.99
CA GLU A 145 14.61 -32.02 13.42
C GLU A 145 14.03 -30.89 12.56
N PHE A 146 13.33 -31.24 11.48
CA PHE A 146 12.55 -30.27 10.72
C PHE A 146 11.20 -30.86 10.32
N LYS A 147 10.24 -29.96 10.12
CA LYS A 147 8.88 -30.26 9.70
C LYS A 147 8.46 -29.33 8.58
N LEU A 148 7.86 -29.86 7.52
CA LEU A 148 7.23 -29.05 6.49
C LEU A 148 5.93 -28.46 7.05
N LEU A 149 5.76 -27.14 6.98
CA LEU A 149 4.55 -26.43 7.43
C LEU A 149 3.73 -25.91 6.25
N ASN A 150 4.38 -25.61 5.11
CA ASN A 150 3.68 -25.25 3.89
C ASN A 150 4.54 -25.54 2.66
N LYS A 151 4.01 -26.30 1.70
CA LYS A 151 4.61 -26.44 0.38
C LYS A 151 4.23 -25.25 -0.52
N SER A 152 5.22 -24.46 -0.92
CA SER A 152 5.02 -23.42 -1.93
C SER A 152 4.95 -24.02 -3.33
N LEU A 153 3.86 -23.73 -4.04
CA LEU A 153 3.61 -24.19 -5.41
C LEU A 153 4.04 -23.20 -6.48
N ARG A 154 4.24 -21.93 -6.13
CA ARG A 154 4.78 -20.90 -7.02
C ARG A 154 6.24 -20.62 -6.66
N PRO A 155 7.15 -20.52 -7.64
CA PRO A 155 8.50 -20.06 -7.36
C PRO A 155 8.48 -18.61 -6.89
N LEU A 156 9.36 -18.28 -5.94
CA LEU A 156 9.63 -16.88 -5.60
C LEU A 156 10.49 -16.24 -6.70
N PRO A 157 10.36 -14.94 -6.96
CA PRO A 157 11.37 -14.18 -7.70
C PRO A 157 12.70 -14.31 -6.97
N VAL A 158 13.72 -14.86 -7.62
CA VAL A 158 15.04 -15.03 -7.03
C VAL A 158 15.90 -13.85 -7.45
N VAL A 159 16.07 -12.91 -6.51
CA VAL A 159 16.97 -11.78 -6.68
C VAL A 159 18.40 -12.29 -6.70
N LYS A 160 19.16 -12.01 -7.75
CA LYS A 160 20.57 -12.39 -7.88
C LYS A 160 21.45 -11.15 -7.75
N GLU A 161 22.20 -11.05 -6.66
CA GLU A 161 23.30 -10.08 -6.56
C GLU A 161 24.54 -10.66 -7.25
N VAL A 162 25.00 -10.01 -8.32
CA VAL A 162 26.25 -10.30 -9.01
C VAL A 162 27.19 -9.14 -8.74
N VAL A 163 28.39 -9.42 -8.25
CA VAL A 163 29.42 -8.39 -8.17
C VAL A 163 30.01 -8.23 -9.56
N ASN A 164 29.85 -7.06 -10.17
CA ASN A 164 30.43 -6.77 -11.47
C ASN A 164 31.96 -6.68 -11.39
N GLU A 165 32.63 -6.61 -12.55
CA GLU A 165 34.11 -6.56 -12.63
C GLU A 165 34.73 -5.34 -11.91
N GLN A 166 33.90 -4.36 -11.53
CA GLN A 166 34.29 -3.12 -10.83
C GLN A 166 34.09 -3.21 -9.31
N GLY A 167 33.62 -4.36 -8.80
CA GLY A 167 33.37 -4.57 -7.37
C GLY A 167 32.02 -4.07 -6.88
N GLU A 168 31.14 -3.62 -7.79
CA GLU A 168 29.80 -3.13 -7.44
C GLU A 168 28.79 -4.27 -7.47
N LYS A 169 27.88 -4.31 -6.49
CA LYS A 169 26.80 -5.30 -6.44
C LYS A 169 25.68 -4.90 -7.39
N GLU A 170 25.60 -5.56 -8.54
CA GLU A 170 24.46 -5.46 -9.44
C GLU A 170 23.39 -6.48 -9.06
N THR A 171 22.15 -6.01 -8.92
CA THR A 171 21.03 -6.85 -8.50
C THR A 171 20.13 -7.17 -9.68
N TYR A 172 20.13 -8.42 -10.13
CA TYR A 172 19.31 -8.93 -11.23
C TYR A 172 18.04 -9.60 -10.70
N ASP A 173 16.97 -9.58 -11.50
CA ASP A 173 15.67 -10.19 -11.17
C ASP A 173 15.07 -9.71 -9.85
N ALA A 174 15.44 -8.49 -9.43
CA ALA A 174 14.85 -7.84 -8.28
C ALA A 174 13.36 -7.62 -8.56
N PHE A 175 12.50 -8.02 -7.62
CA PHE A 175 11.06 -7.74 -7.67
C PHE A 175 10.85 -6.25 -7.36
N THR A 176 11.26 -5.39 -8.31
CA THR A 176 11.38 -3.93 -8.18
C THR A 176 10.33 -3.19 -9.00
N ASP A 177 9.76 -3.85 -10.02
CA ASP A 177 8.68 -3.28 -10.83
C ASP A 177 7.51 -2.86 -9.93
N PRO A 178 7.19 -1.55 -9.85
CA PRO A 178 6.16 -1.06 -8.94
C PRO A 178 4.78 -1.70 -9.19
N GLU A 179 4.42 -1.93 -10.46
CA GLU A 179 3.13 -2.54 -10.79
C GLU A 179 3.01 -3.97 -10.23
N GLN A 180 4.03 -4.81 -10.45
CA GLN A 180 4.07 -6.15 -9.88
C GLN A 180 4.10 -6.13 -8.35
N ARG A 181 4.87 -5.22 -7.74
CA ARG A 181 4.97 -5.07 -6.28
C ARG A 181 3.62 -4.76 -5.64
N TYR A 182 2.87 -3.84 -6.23
CA TYR A 182 1.55 -3.46 -5.72
C TYR A 182 0.51 -4.58 -5.92
N ARG A 183 0.54 -5.28 -7.07
CA ARG A 183 -0.39 -6.40 -7.34
C ARG A 183 -0.10 -7.62 -6.46
N GLN A 184 1.16 -7.95 -6.27
CA GLN A 184 1.60 -9.11 -5.50
C GLN A 184 2.32 -8.66 -4.23
N ARG A 185 1.67 -7.81 -3.43
CA ARG A 185 2.25 -7.29 -2.17
C ARG A 185 2.77 -8.41 -1.26
N TYR A 186 2.12 -9.57 -1.25
CA TYR A 186 2.57 -10.73 -0.50
C TYR A 186 3.95 -11.26 -0.96
N VAL A 187 4.33 -11.10 -2.23
CA VAL A 187 5.69 -11.40 -2.73
C VAL A 187 6.64 -10.25 -2.37
N ASP A 188 6.22 -9.00 -2.56
CA ASP A 188 7.00 -7.81 -2.21
C ASP A 188 7.47 -7.85 -0.74
N LEU A 189 6.55 -8.16 0.18
CA LEU A 189 6.84 -8.31 1.62
C LEU A 189 7.77 -9.49 1.96
N ILE A 190 7.95 -10.46 1.06
CA ILE A 190 8.90 -11.57 1.25
C ILE A 190 10.30 -11.13 0.82
N VAL A 191 10.42 -10.52 -0.35
CA VAL A 191 11.70 -10.26 -1.01
C VAL A 191 12.29 -8.89 -0.69
N ASN A 192 11.46 -7.91 -0.33
CA ASN A 192 11.83 -6.55 0.06
C ASN A 192 11.47 -6.29 1.54
N PRO A 193 12.28 -6.75 2.51
CA PRO A 193 11.97 -6.64 3.94
C PRO A 193 11.76 -5.21 4.42
N GLN A 194 12.45 -4.23 3.81
CA GLN A 194 12.29 -2.79 4.10
C GLN A 194 10.86 -2.27 3.88
N VAL A 195 10.07 -2.92 3.02
CA VAL A 195 8.66 -2.56 2.81
C VAL A 195 7.84 -2.82 4.07
N ARG A 196 8.19 -3.83 4.89
CA ARG A 196 7.51 -4.11 6.15
C ARG A 196 7.65 -2.94 7.13
N ASP A 197 8.82 -2.30 7.17
CA ASP A 197 9.09 -1.18 8.08
C ASP A 197 8.17 0.02 7.82
N VAL A 198 7.80 0.26 6.56
CA VAL A 198 6.81 1.28 6.19
C VAL A 198 5.47 1.03 6.88
N PHE A 199 4.96 -0.20 6.82
CA PHE A 199 3.66 -0.56 7.42
C PHE A 199 3.70 -0.65 8.94
N VAL A 200 4.85 -1.05 9.52
CA VAL A 200 5.07 -0.98 10.97
C VAL A 200 5.04 0.48 11.43
N LYS A 201 5.74 1.38 10.72
CA LYS A 201 5.73 2.82 11.00
C LYS A 201 4.34 3.43 10.82
N ARG A 202 3.57 3.03 9.79
CA ARG A 202 2.16 3.42 9.63
C ARG A 202 1.33 3.07 10.86
N THR A 203 1.47 1.85 11.37
CA THR A 203 0.77 1.41 12.60
C THR A 203 1.19 2.25 13.80
N LYS A 204 2.48 2.52 13.94
CA LYS A 204 3.03 3.37 15.02
C LYS A 204 2.48 4.81 14.96
N LEU A 205 2.40 5.38 13.76
CA LEU A 205 1.81 6.69 13.50
C LEU A 205 0.34 6.73 13.95
N VAL A 206 -0.48 5.78 13.49
CA VAL A 206 -1.91 5.70 13.85
C VAL A 206 -2.09 5.54 15.36
N ASN A 207 -1.29 4.68 16.00
CA ASN A 207 -1.33 4.51 17.45
C ASN A 207 -0.89 5.77 18.21
N SER A 208 0.09 6.51 17.70
CA SER A 208 0.54 7.77 18.29
C SER A 208 -0.56 8.83 18.29
N ILE A 209 -1.27 8.98 17.16
CA ILE A 209 -2.45 9.87 17.01
C ILE A 209 -3.58 9.42 17.94
N ARG A 210 -3.94 8.14 17.92
CA ARG A 210 -4.99 7.59 18.78
C ARG A 210 -4.71 7.90 20.24
N GLN A 211 -3.49 7.60 20.70
CA GLN A 211 -3.07 7.89 22.06
C GLN A 211 -3.13 9.38 22.39
N PHE A 212 -2.70 10.25 21.48
CA PHE A 212 -2.74 11.70 21.67
C PHE A 212 -4.16 12.23 21.89
N LEU A 213 -5.13 11.73 21.12
CA LEU A 213 -6.54 12.11 21.21
C LEU A 213 -7.23 11.46 22.42
N SER A 214 -7.04 10.16 22.65
CA SER A 214 -7.62 9.46 23.81
C SER A 214 -7.12 10.03 25.15
N GLN A 215 -5.85 10.44 25.25
CA GLN A 215 -5.31 11.06 26.46
C GLN A 215 -5.94 12.43 26.77
N ARG A 216 -6.53 13.10 25.78
CA ARG A 216 -7.30 14.33 25.96
C ARG A 216 -8.77 14.08 26.33
N GLY A 217 -9.16 12.81 26.48
CA GLY A 217 -10.52 12.41 26.84
C GLY A 217 -11.50 12.39 25.67
N TYR A 218 -11.02 12.52 24.43
CA TYR A 218 -11.87 12.44 23.24
C TYR A 218 -12.26 10.98 22.96
N LEU A 219 -13.49 10.79 22.49
CA LEU A 219 -14.05 9.47 22.26
C LEU A 219 -13.75 8.99 20.83
N GLU A 220 -13.13 7.81 20.70
CA GLU A 220 -13.04 7.11 19.41
C GLU A 220 -14.43 6.54 19.08
N VAL A 221 -14.96 6.88 17.91
CA VAL A 221 -16.31 6.48 17.45
C VAL A 221 -16.25 5.86 16.06
N GLU A 222 -17.35 5.21 15.67
CA GLU A 222 -17.55 4.70 14.31
C GLU A 222 -18.87 5.27 13.77
N THR A 223 -18.83 5.81 12.56
CA THR A 223 -20.00 6.40 11.89
C THR A 223 -20.35 5.62 10.61
N PRO A 224 -21.56 5.80 10.04
CA PRO A 224 -21.96 5.05 8.85
C PRO A 224 -21.04 5.26 7.65
N ILE A 225 -20.50 4.15 7.13
CA ILE A 225 -19.79 4.10 5.83
C ILE A 225 -20.78 4.18 4.66
N LEU A 226 -21.93 3.52 4.80
CA LEU A 226 -23.02 3.58 3.85
C LEU A 226 -23.99 4.67 4.30
N GLN A 227 -24.05 5.75 3.53
CA GLN A 227 -24.85 6.93 3.84
C GLN A 227 -26.02 7.04 2.83
N PRO A 228 -27.23 7.44 3.28
CA PRO A 228 -28.36 7.65 2.38
C PRO A 228 -28.15 8.89 1.48
N ILE A 229 -27.34 9.83 1.93
CA ILE A 229 -26.97 11.07 1.26
C ILE A 229 -25.46 11.25 1.48
N HIS A 230 -24.73 11.68 0.45
CA HIS A 230 -23.30 12.00 0.56
C HIS A 230 -23.13 13.47 0.97
N GLY A 231 -22.12 13.76 1.79
CA GLY A 231 -21.82 15.12 2.24
C GLY A 231 -20.57 15.16 3.12
N GLY A 232 -20.24 16.35 3.63
CA GLY A 232 -19.03 16.58 4.44
C GLY A 232 -17.76 16.88 3.63
N ALA A 233 -17.79 16.69 2.31
CA ALA A 233 -16.72 17.08 1.40
C ALA A 233 -17.30 17.37 0.01
N ALA A 234 -16.53 18.09 -0.82
CA ALA A 234 -16.81 18.21 -2.25
C ALA A 234 -16.05 17.09 -2.98
N ALA A 235 -16.77 16.04 -3.39
CA ALA A 235 -16.20 14.87 -4.05
C ALA A 235 -17.30 14.01 -4.66
N ARG A 236 -16.98 13.35 -5.77
CA ARG A 236 -17.91 12.40 -6.41
C ARG A 236 -18.04 11.11 -5.58
N PRO A 237 -19.22 10.70 -5.13
CA PRO A 237 -19.38 9.49 -4.33
C PRO A 237 -19.41 8.21 -5.18
N PHE A 238 -19.08 7.08 -4.56
CA PHE A 238 -19.49 5.77 -5.07
C PHE A 238 -20.95 5.49 -4.69
N ARG A 239 -21.73 4.99 -5.64
CA ARG A 239 -23.15 4.65 -5.45
C ARG A 239 -23.33 3.13 -5.37
N THR A 240 -24.18 2.69 -4.45
CA THR A 240 -24.61 1.29 -4.30
C THR A 240 -26.11 1.21 -4.02
N HIS A 241 -26.64 -0.01 -3.89
CA HIS A 241 -28.06 -0.27 -3.70
C HIS A 241 -28.31 -1.30 -2.61
N HIS A 242 -29.23 -0.99 -1.69
CA HIS A 242 -29.65 -1.89 -0.62
C HIS A 242 -30.90 -2.67 -1.03
N ASN A 243 -30.74 -3.92 -1.47
CA ASN A 243 -31.81 -4.74 -2.04
C ASN A 243 -33.08 -4.86 -1.16
N THR A 244 -32.95 -5.09 0.16
CA THR A 244 -34.13 -5.31 1.02
C THR A 244 -34.93 -4.03 1.31
N LEU A 245 -34.25 -2.88 1.38
CA LEU A 245 -34.86 -1.58 1.64
C LEU A 245 -35.22 -0.85 0.34
N ASP A 246 -34.84 -1.43 -0.80
CA ASP A 246 -34.98 -0.87 -2.15
C ASP A 246 -34.55 0.60 -2.22
N MET A 247 -33.38 0.90 -1.67
CA MET A 247 -32.87 2.27 -1.57
C MET A 247 -31.45 2.41 -2.11
N THR A 248 -31.15 3.59 -2.64
CA THR A 248 -29.79 3.98 -3.00
C THR A 248 -29.02 4.33 -1.73
N LEU A 249 -27.77 3.87 -1.67
CA LEU A 249 -26.80 4.27 -0.65
C LEU A 249 -25.53 4.74 -1.34
N TYR A 250 -24.75 5.54 -0.63
CA TYR A 250 -23.47 6.06 -1.08
C TYR A 250 -22.39 5.61 -0.10
N LEU A 251 -21.20 5.28 -0.61
CA LEU A 251 -20.03 5.20 0.27
C LEU A 251 -19.67 6.63 0.68
N ARG A 252 -19.37 6.82 1.96
CA ARG A 252 -19.02 8.13 2.52
C ARG A 252 -17.80 8.73 1.82
N ILE A 253 -17.87 10.03 1.55
CA ILE A 253 -16.76 10.86 1.04
C ILE A 253 -16.03 11.60 2.17
N ALA A 254 -16.71 11.72 3.32
CA ALA A 254 -16.27 12.22 4.61
C ALA A 254 -17.23 11.72 5.70
N ASN A 255 -16.82 11.75 6.96
CA ASN A 255 -17.67 11.44 8.12
C ASN A 255 -18.04 12.67 8.97
N GLU A 256 -17.61 13.86 8.56
CA GLU A 256 -17.88 15.16 9.19
C GLU A 256 -19.30 15.33 9.71
N LEU A 257 -20.32 15.19 8.85
CA LEU A 257 -21.71 15.49 9.24
C LEU A 257 -22.22 14.58 10.36
N TYR A 258 -21.69 13.36 10.49
CA TYR A 258 -22.04 12.46 11.59
C TYR A 258 -21.28 12.79 12.87
N LEU A 259 -20.01 13.16 12.78
CA LEU A 259 -19.23 13.58 13.95
C LEU A 259 -19.81 14.86 14.57
N LYS A 260 -20.27 15.82 13.74
CA LYS A 260 -21.01 17.00 14.20
C LYS A 260 -22.31 16.67 14.93
N ARG A 261 -23.06 15.66 14.46
CA ARG A 261 -24.26 15.16 15.17
C ARG A 261 -23.93 14.64 16.57
N LEU A 262 -22.76 14.05 16.77
CA LEU A 262 -22.30 13.62 18.10
C LEU A 262 -21.96 14.82 18.99
N ILE A 263 -21.38 15.89 18.42
CA ILE A 263 -21.16 17.14 19.16
C ILE A 263 -22.50 17.77 19.58
N VAL A 264 -23.50 17.81 18.70
CA VAL A 264 -24.89 18.18 19.05
C VAL A 264 -25.43 17.28 20.17
N GLY A 265 -25.11 15.99 20.13
CA GLY A 265 -25.48 15.02 21.16
C GLY A 265 -24.82 15.24 22.53
N GLY A 266 -23.89 16.19 22.65
CA GLY A 266 -23.29 16.61 23.92
C GLY A 266 -21.91 16.02 24.21
N TYR A 267 -21.23 15.41 23.23
CA TYR A 267 -19.83 15.03 23.38
C TYR A 267 -18.91 16.25 23.21
N ASP A 268 -18.00 16.49 24.16
CA ASP A 268 -17.04 17.59 24.07
C ASP A 268 -15.92 17.35 23.03
N GLY A 269 -15.65 16.08 22.70
CA GLY A 269 -14.76 15.75 21.60
C GLY A 269 -14.86 14.30 21.14
N VAL A 270 -14.88 14.12 19.83
CA VAL A 270 -14.98 12.81 19.17
C VAL A 270 -13.95 12.71 18.05
N PHE A 271 -13.47 11.50 17.77
CA PHE A 271 -12.62 11.23 16.62
C PHE A 271 -12.90 9.88 16.00
N GLU A 272 -12.60 9.74 14.72
CA GLU A 272 -12.71 8.47 14.00
C GLU A 272 -11.56 8.36 12.99
N PHE A 273 -10.87 7.21 13.00
CA PHE A 273 -10.01 6.82 11.89
C PHE A 273 -10.90 6.28 10.76
N ALA A 274 -11.27 7.17 9.85
CA ALA A 274 -12.24 6.92 8.80
C ALA A 274 -11.57 6.42 7.54
N LYS A 275 -12.12 5.34 6.97
CA LYS A 275 -11.97 5.03 5.55
C LYS A 275 -13.00 5.83 4.75
N ASP A 276 -12.54 6.66 3.81
CA ASP A 276 -13.39 7.43 2.89
C ASP A 276 -13.16 7.00 1.45
N PHE A 277 -14.19 7.23 0.62
CA PHE A 277 -14.29 6.70 -0.73
C PHE A 277 -14.67 7.81 -1.70
N ARG A 278 -13.76 8.16 -2.60
CA ARG A 278 -13.99 9.19 -3.63
C ARG A 278 -13.81 8.59 -5.03
N ASN A 279 -14.83 8.73 -5.86
CA ASN A 279 -14.88 8.16 -7.20
C ASN A 279 -14.20 9.10 -8.20
N GLU A 280 -12.89 9.28 -7.98
CA GLU A 280 -12.03 10.24 -8.67
C GLU A 280 -10.90 9.52 -9.42
N GLY A 281 -10.02 10.30 -10.06
CA GLY A 281 -8.78 9.79 -10.65
C GLY A 281 -7.83 9.19 -9.61
N MET A 282 -6.87 8.40 -10.10
CA MET A 282 -5.77 7.89 -9.28
C MET A 282 -4.46 8.51 -9.72
N ASP A 283 -3.65 8.95 -8.77
CA ASP A 283 -2.31 9.47 -9.01
C ASP A 283 -1.36 9.06 -7.87
N ARG A 284 -0.23 9.76 -7.74
CA ARG A 284 0.79 9.46 -6.71
C ARG A 284 0.33 9.78 -5.29
N THR A 285 -0.73 10.54 -5.11
CA THR A 285 -1.25 11.04 -3.83
C THR A 285 -2.74 10.73 -3.63
N HIS A 286 -3.43 10.22 -4.64
CA HIS A 286 -4.85 9.88 -4.63
C HIS A 286 -5.08 8.40 -4.90
N ASN A 287 -5.81 7.74 -3.98
CA ASN A 287 -6.33 6.39 -4.15
C ASN A 287 -7.85 6.46 -3.85
N PRO A 288 -8.72 5.72 -4.58
CA PRO A 288 -10.18 5.90 -4.49
C PRO A 288 -10.75 5.58 -3.11
N GLU A 289 -10.02 4.77 -2.33
CA GLU A 289 -10.27 4.56 -0.92
C GLU A 289 -9.03 4.96 -0.11
N PHE A 290 -9.19 5.82 0.89
CA PHE A 290 -8.08 6.31 1.72
C PHE A 290 -8.48 6.40 3.18
N THR A 291 -7.50 6.61 4.05
CA THR A 291 -7.69 6.75 5.50
C THR A 291 -7.37 8.18 5.91
N GLN A 292 -8.30 8.79 6.64
CA GLN A 292 -8.04 10.01 7.40
C GLN A 292 -8.43 9.79 8.85
N VAL A 293 -7.95 10.65 9.73
CA VAL A 293 -8.54 10.83 11.05
C VAL A 293 -9.31 12.14 11.02
N GLU A 294 -10.60 12.06 11.29
CA GLU A 294 -11.41 13.24 11.54
C GLU A 294 -11.65 13.38 13.04
N PHE A 295 -11.50 14.58 13.59
CA PHE A 295 -11.88 14.86 14.97
C PHE A 295 -12.47 16.24 15.16
N TYR A 296 -13.44 16.32 16.07
CA TYR A 296 -14.22 17.53 16.35
C TYR A 296 -14.21 17.78 17.84
N VAL A 297 -14.00 19.04 18.24
CA VAL A 297 -13.88 19.44 19.64
C VAL A 297 -14.72 20.68 19.90
N ALA A 298 -15.66 20.55 20.84
CA ALA A 298 -16.52 21.63 21.27
C ALA A 298 -15.74 22.74 22.00
N TYR A 299 -16.25 23.96 21.91
CA TYR A 299 -15.75 25.20 22.49
C TYR A 299 -14.35 25.63 22.00
N LYS A 300 -13.92 25.13 20.83
CA LYS A 300 -12.65 25.46 20.18
C LYS A 300 -12.85 26.14 18.83
N ASP A 301 -11.79 26.78 18.35
CA ASP A 301 -11.74 27.43 17.04
C ASP A 301 -10.53 26.93 16.22
N TYR A 302 -10.45 27.38 14.97
CA TYR A 302 -9.38 26.97 14.05
C TYR A 302 -7.96 27.34 14.53
N LEU A 303 -7.79 28.37 15.39
CA LEU A 303 -6.48 28.72 15.96
C LEU A 303 -6.02 27.66 16.96
N TRP A 304 -6.94 27.25 17.86
CA TRP A 304 -6.68 26.14 18.77
C TRP A 304 -6.40 24.84 18.01
N MET A 305 -7.08 24.63 16.88
CA MET A 305 -6.87 23.45 16.05
C MET A 305 -5.49 23.46 15.37
N MET A 306 -4.98 24.61 14.92
CA MET A 306 -3.59 24.73 14.44
C MET A 306 -2.57 24.32 15.51
N ASP A 307 -2.72 24.86 16.74
CA ASP A 307 -1.83 24.53 17.87
C ASP A 307 -1.87 23.03 18.19
N THR A 308 -3.06 22.42 18.10
CA THR A 308 -3.29 20.99 18.36
C THR A 308 -2.66 20.11 17.28
N ILE A 309 -2.78 20.51 16.01
CA ILE A 309 -2.21 19.77 14.88
C ILE A 309 -0.68 19.79 14.91
N GLU A 310 -0.05 20.96 15.13
CA GLU A 310 1.41 21.03 15.17
C GLU A 310 1.99 20.23 16.37
N GLU A 311 1.32 20.24 17.53
CA GLU A 311 1.70 19.41 18.68
C GLU A 311 1.53 17.91 18.38
N MET A 312 0.41 17.52 17.78
CA MET A 312 0.11 16.12 17.47
C MET A 312 1.12 15.56 16.46
N VAL A 313 1.39 16.30 15.38
CA VAL A 313 2.30 15.86 14.32
C VAL A 313 3.77 15.88 14.79
N GLU A 314 4.17 16.83 15.64
CA GLU A 314 5.47 16.81 16.32
C GLU A 314 5.65 15.52 17.14
N LYS A 315 4.64 15.15 17.95
CA LYS A 315 4.66 13.89 18.72
C LYS A 315 4.75 12.67 17.80
N VAL A 316 3.97 12.64 16.72
CA VAL A 316 4.01 11.55 15.73
C VAL A 316 5.40 11.42 15.12
N ALA A 317 6.05 12.52 14.75
CA ALA A 317 7.41 12.50 14.19
C ALA A 317 8.40 11.88 15.20
N ILE A 318 8.35 12.31 16.46
CA ILE A 318 9.20 11.75 17.53
C ILE A 318 8.93 10.26 17.73
N ASP A 319 7.66 9.86 17.82
CA ASP A 319 7.31 8.46 18.03
C ASP A 319 7.75 7.60 16.83
N VAL A 320 7.54 8.05 15.59
CA VAL A 320 7.81 7.25 14.39
C VAL A 320 9.29 7.25 13.99
N ALA A 321 9.94 8.42 14.02
CA ALA A 321 11.30 8.64 13.53
C ALA A 321 12.34 8.83 14.65
N GLY A 322 11.93 8.98 15.91
CA GLY A 322 12.83 9.26 17.04
C GLY A 322 13.30 10.72 17.12
N THR A 323 12.83 11.58 16.23
CA THR A 323 13.21 12.99 16.09
C THR A 323 12.09 13.76 15.39
N THR A 324 12.08 15.08 15.45
CA THR A 324 11.15 15.92 14.69
C THR A 324 11.53 16.02 13.21
N ARG A 325 12.73 15.58 12.83
CA ARG A 325 13.28 15.71 11.47
C ARG A 325 13.13 14.46 10.64
N VAL A 326 12.52 14.58 9.46
CA VAL A 326 12.33 13.47 8.51
C VAL A 326 12.87 13.86 7.14
N THR A 327 13.59 12.95 6.50
CA THR A 327 14.06 13.12 5.11
C THR A 327 12.97 12.67 4.13
N VAL A 328 12.62 13.53 3.18
CA VAL A 328 11.67 13.23 2.09
C VAL A 328 12.28 13.63 0.76
N GLY A 329 12.63 12.65 -0.08
CA GLY A 329 13.43 12.89 -1.27
C GLY A 329 14.75 13.60 -0.91
N GLU A 330 14.96 14.78 -1.47
CA GLU A 330 16.14 15.63 -1.21
C GLU A 330 15.94 16.59 -0.02
N ASN A 331 14.72 16.70 0.49
CA ASN A 331 14.36 17.66 1.53
C ASN A 331 14.52 17.05 2.94
N VAL A 332 14.88 17.90 3.91
CA VAL A 332 14.77 17.58 5.34
C VAL A 332 13.67 18.45 5.94
N ILE A 333 12.60 17.81 6.39
CA ILE A 333 11.42 18.45 6.97
C ILE A 333 11.53 18.38 8.48
N ASP A 334 11.36 19.51 9.18
CA ASP A 334 11.36 19.58 10.64
C ASP A 334 9.93 19.86 11.13
N PHE A 335 9.31 18.89 11.79
CA PHE A 335 7.97 19.02 12.35
C PHE A 335 7.92 19.75 13.69
N LYS A 336 9.06 20.25 14.16
CA LYS A 336 9.13 21.05 15.39
C LYS A 336 8.28 22.31 15.26
N ARG A 337 7.38 22.51 16.23
CA ARG A 337 6.52 23.70 16.33
C ARG A 337 7.30 24.95 16.78
N PRO A 338 6.80 26.17 16.51
CA PRO A 338 5.58 26.49 15.76
C PRO A 338 5.78 26.42 14.25
N TRP A 339 4.73 26.04 13.52
CA TRP A 339 4.74 26.05 12.05
C TRP A 339 4.47 27.46 11.50
N LYS A 340 4.93 27.72 10.27
CA LYS A 340 4.66 29.00 9.59
C LYS A 340 3.15 29.11 9.35
N ARG A 341 2.58 30.30 9.56
CA ARG A 341 1.17 30.61 9.28
C ARG A 341 1.14 31.74 8.25
N LEU A 342 0.42 31.52 7.15
CA LEU A 342 0.17 32.52 6.12
C LEU A 342 -1.32 32.51 5.80
N THR A 343 -1.90 33.66 5.49
CA THR A 343 -3.18 33.66 4.77
C THR A 343 -2.96 33.23 3.32
N MET A 344 -4.00 32.72 2.67
CA MET A 344 -3.95 32.36 1.25
C MET A 344 -3.44 33.53 0.39
N PHE A 345 -3.90 34.75 0.65
CA PHE A 345 -3.46 35.95 -0.08
C PHE A 345 -2.01 36.33 0.21
N GLU A 346 -1.58 36.29 1.48
CA GLU A 346 -0.17 36.53 1.83
C GLU A 346 0.76 35.51 1.17
N ALA A 347 0.32 34.24 1.09
CA ALA A 347 1.10 33.19 0.44
C ALA A 347 1.21 33.45 -1.07
N ILE A 348 0.11 33.76 -1.76
CA ILE A 348 0.17 34.14 -3.18
C ILE A 348 1.08 35.36 -3.37
N GLN A 349 0.95 36.39 -2.54
CA GLN A 349 1.80 37.58 -2.63
C GLN A 349 3.28 37.27 -2.39
N GLU A 350 3.61 36.41 -1.41
CA GLU A 350 4.99 36.03 -1.09
C GLU A 350 5.67 35.29 -2.26
N TYR A 351 4.97 34.36 -2.91
CA TYR A 351 5.55 33.50 -3.95
C TYR A 351 5.40 34.04 -5.37
N THR A 352 4.46 34.96 -5.61
CA THR A 352 4.22 35.54 -6.95
C THR A 352 4.64 37.01 -7.05
N GLY A 353 4.72 37.73 -5.92
CA GLY A 353 4.85 39.19 -5.89
C GLY A 353 3.57 39.95 -6.24
N ILE A 354 2.45 39.25 -6.47
CA ILE A 354 1.17 39.82 -6.90
C ILE A 354 0.19 39.75 -5.73
N ASP A 355 -0.37 40.91 -5.35
CA ASP A 355 -1.46 40.97 -4.38
C ASP A 355 -2.80 40.77 -5.08
N VAL A 356 -3.42 39.61 -4.84
CA VAL A 356 -4.70 39.21 -5.44
C VAL A 356 -5.91 39.56 -4.56
N SER A 357 -5.69 40.10 -3.35
CA SER A 357 -6.74 40.24 -2.32
C SER A 357 -7.89 41.17 -2.74
N ALA A 358 -7.60 42.17 -3.57
CA ALA A 358 -8.56 43.15 -4.06
C ALA A 358 -8.90 43.00 -5.56
N MET A 359 -8.36 41.95 -6.23
CA MET A 359 -8.54 41.75 -7.66
C MET A 359 -9.94 41.23 -8.00
N GLU A 360 -10.49 41.68 -9.11
CA GLU A 360 -11.73 41.15 -9.68
C GLU A 360 -11.48 39.94 -10.60
N GLU A 361 -12.54 39.25 -11.01
CA GLU A 361 -12.43 37.97 -11.74
C GLU A 361 -11.58 38.09 -13.02
N ASP A 362 -11.78 39.14 -13.82
CA ASP A 362 -11.00 39.37 -15.04
C ASP A 362 -9.51 39.61 -14.75
N GLU A 363 -9.19 40.29 -13.65
CA GLU A 363 -7.81 40.54 -13.23
C GLU A 363 -7.13 39.26 -12.77
N LEU A 364 -7.82 38.43 -11.97
CA LEU A 364 -7.35 37.11 -11.56
C LEU A 364 -7.14 36.17 -12.74
N ARG A 365 -8.03 36.23 -13.73
CA ARG A 365 -7.91 35.45 -14.97
C ARG A 365 -6.66 35.84 -15.74
N ASN A 366 -6.39 37.15 -15.87
CA ASN A 366 -5.15 37.64 -16.48
C ASN A 366 -3.90 37.19 -15.70
N VAL A 367 -3.96 37.19 -14.36
CA VAL A 367 -2.85 36.68 -13.52
C VAL A 367 -2.62 35.19 -13.78
N ALA A 368 -3.66 34.37 -13.79
CA ALA A 368 -3.58 32.94 -14.07
C ALA A 368 -3.03 32.66 -15.48
N GLU A 369 -3.57 33.33 -16.51
CA GLU A 369 -3.11 33.19 -17.90
C GLU A 369 -1.65 33.62 -18.08
N SER A 370 -1.21 34.68 -17.38
CA SER A 370 0.19 35.13 -17.42
C SER A 370 1.19 34.11 -16.84
N ARG A 371 0.68 33.10 -16.14
CA ARG A 371 1.44 32.01 -15.52
C ARG A 371 1.19 30.66 -16.18
N ASP A 372 0.57 30.64 -17.37
CA ASP A 372 0.21 29.43 -18.11
C ASP A 372 -0.75 28.48 -17.35
N ILE A 373 -1.48 29.00 -16.37
CA ILE A 373 -2.51 28.26 -15.63
C ILE A 373 -3.77 28.18 -16.49
N LYS A 374 -4.31 26.96 -16.66
CA LYS A 374 -5.52 26.74 -17.46
C LYS A 374 -6.73 27.26 -16.70
N VAL A 375 -7.42 28.21 -17.31
CA VAL A 375 -8.67 28.78 -16.79
C VAL A 375 -9.78 28.64 -17.82
N ASP A 376 -11.01 28.50 -17.36
CA ASP A 376 -12.20 28.52 -18.21
C ASP A 376 -13.24 29.53 -17.71
N SER A 377 -14.21 29.86 -18.56
CA SER A 377 -15.22 30.90 -18.29
C SER A 377 -16.22 30.53 -17.20
N THR A 378 -16.22 29.29 -16.71
CA THR A 378 -17.08 28.82 -15.62
C THR A 378 -16.41 29.00 -14.25
N MET A 379 -15.09 29.22 -14.22
CA MET A 379 -14.35 29.49 -12.99
C MET A 379 -14.63 30.91 -12.49
N GLY A 380 -15.31 31.01 -11.34
CA GLY A 380 -15.50 32.27 -10.62
C GLY A 380 -14.25 32.70 -9.82
N LYS A 381 -14.33 33.90 -9.21
CA LYS A 381 -13.26 34.54 -8.42
C LYS A 381 -12.49 33.57 -7.50
N SER A 382 -13.22 32.83 -6.67
CA SER A 382 -12.61 31.94 -5.69
C SER A 382 -11.86 30.81 -6.40
N LYS A 383 -12.47 30.13 -7.37
CA LYS A 383 -11.78 29.04 -8.10
C LYS A 383 -10.49 29.52 -8.80
N LEU A 384 -10.46 30.74 -9.34
CA LEU A 384 -9.23 31.30 -9.91
C LEU A 384 -8.12 31.49 -8.85
N ILE A 385 -8.48 31.94 -7.64
CA ILE A 385 -7.52 32.09 -6.53
C ILE A 385 -6.96 30.72 -6.11
N ASP A 386 -7.81 29.69 -6.06
CA ASP A 386 -7.42 28.30 -5.77
C ASP A 386 -6.42 27.76 -6.80
N GLU A 387 -6.71 27.95 -8.10
CA GLU A 387 -5.81 27.51 -9.18
C GLU A 387 -4.46 28.27 -9.15
N ILE A 388 -4.49 29.60 -8.90
CA ILE A 388 -3.27 30.39 -8.72
C ILE A 388 -2.46 29.90 -7.52
N PHE A 389 -3.13 29.61 -6.40
CA PHE A 389 -2.48 29.08 -5.21
C PHE A 389 -1.87 27.70 -5.44
N GLY A 390 -2.63 26.77 -6.02
CA GLY A 390 -2.22 25.39 -6.26
C GLY A 390 -1.03 25.26 -7.22
N ASP A 391 -0.94 26.14 -8.22
CA ASP A 391 0.21 26.19 -9.13
C ASP A 391 1.40 26.95 -8.52
N ALA A 392 1.17 28.17 -8.02
CA ALA A 392 2.26 29.08 -7.69
C ALA A 392 2.84 28.89 -6.28
N VAL A 393 2.04 28.39 -5.35
CA VAL A 393 2.38 28.36 -3.92
C VAL A 393 2.58 26.93 -3.45
N GLU A 394 1.58 26.05 -3.61
CA GLU A 394 1.55 24.72 -3.00
C GLU A 394 2.86 23.95 -3.21
N PRO A 395 3.43 23.80 -4.43
CA PRO A 395 4.65 23.01 -4.65
C PRO A 395 5.89 23.53 -3.91
N ASN A 396 5.90 24.80 -3.51
CA ASN A 396 7.02 25.46 -2.84
C ASN A 396 6.97 25.33 -1.30
N LEU A 397 5.85 24.88 -0.73
CA LEU A 397 5.67 24.72 0.71
C LEU A 397 6.28 23.41 1.21
N ILE A 398 7.61 23.40 1.38
CA ILE A 398 8.36 22.21 1.80
C ILE A 398 8.23 21.94 3.31
N GLN A 399 8.47 22.95 4.15
CA GLN A 399 8.26 22.85 5.60
C GLN A 399 6.76 22.90 5.91
N PRO A 400 6.30 22.25 6.99
CA PRO A 400 4.90 22.30 7.36
C PRO A 400 4.46 23.76 7.59
N THR A 401 3.42 24.16 6.86
CA THR A 401 2.92 25.53 6.81
C THR A 401 1.40 25.49 6.85
N PHE A 402 0.80 26.29 7.73
CA PHE A 402 -0.64 26.53 7.73
C PHE A 402 -0.98 27.64 6.75
N ILE A 403 -1.83 27.35 5.78
CA ILE A 403 -2.47 28.34 4.92
C ILE A 403 -3.86 28.60 5.48
N THR A 404 -4.22 29.85 5.69
CA THR A 404 -5.39 30.27 6.47
C THR A 404 -6.27 31.23 5.70
N ASP A 405 -7.49 31.44 6.20
CA ASP A 405 -8.42 32.49 5.76
C ASP A 405 -8.84 32.37 4.28
N TYR A 406 -9.42 31.23 3.93
CA TYR A 406 -9.89 30.92 2.57
C TYR A 406 -11.13 31.76 2.19
N PRO A 407 -11.39 31.97 0.88
CA PRO A 407 -12.64 32.54 0.39
C PRO A 407 -13.87 31.73 0.83
N VAL A 408 -14.97 32.44 1.13
CA VAL A 408 -16.20 31.84 1.66
C VAL A 408 -16.86 30.85 0.69
N GLU A 409 -16.77 31.10 -0.62
CA GLU A 409 -17.43 30.31 -1.66
C GLU A 409 -16.87 28.88 -1.75
N MET A 410 -15.62 28.65 -1.30
CA MET A 410 -14.97 27.34 -1.29
C MET A 410 -15.26 26.51 -0.04
N SER A 411 -15.98 27.07 0.94
CA SER A 411 -15.99 26.53 2.30
C SER A 411 -17.42 26.47 2.85
N PRO A 412 -18.28 25.60 2.28
CA PRO A 412 -19.72 25.58 2.56
C PRO A 412 -20.09 25.13 3.98
N LEU A 413 -19.14 24.55 4.72
CA LEU A 413 -19.33 24.05 6.09
C LEU A 413 -18.60 24.89 7.15
N THR A 414 -17.99 26.01 6.75
CA THR A 414 -17.10 26.80 7.61
C THR A 414 -17.71 28.15 8.02
N LYS A 415 -17.47 28.56 9.28
CA LYS A 415 -17.83 29.91 9.75
C LYS A 415 -17.14 31.02 8.95
N LYS A 416 -17.89 32.08 8.68
CA LYS A 416 -17.35 33.35 8.18
C LYS A 416 -16.28 33.86 9.16
N HIS A 417 -15.24 34.47 8.63
CA HIS A 417 -14.16 35.03 9.43
C HIS A 417 -14.69 36.15 10.32
N ARG A 418 -14.36 36.11 11.63
CA ARG A 418 -14.94 37.03 12.63
C ARG A 418 -14.65 38.52 12.38
N SER A 419 -13.61 38.84 11.60
CA SER A 419 -13.18 40.22 11.34
C SER A 419 -12.84 40.55 9.88
N LYS A 420 -12.92 39.59 8.95
CA LYS A 420 -12.48 39.78 7.54
C LYS A 420 -13.63 39.37 6.60
N PRO A 421 -14.46 40.31 6.13
CA PRO A 421 -15.57 40.00 5.23
C PRO A 421 -15.09 39.26 3.97
N GLY A 422 -15.89 38.28 3.50
CA GLY A 422 -15.58 37.46 2.33
C GLY A 422 -14.67 36.25 2.59
N LEU A 423 -14.06 36.14 3.78
CA LEU A 423 -13.21 35.02 4.16
C LEU A 423 -13.87 34.13 5.22
N VAL A 424 -13.29 32.95 5.45
CA VAL A 424 -13.72 31.97 6.45
C VAL A 424 -12.60 31.58 7.41
N GLU A 425 -12.96 31.11 8.62
CA GLU A 425 -11.99 30.57 9.59
C GLU A 425 -11.62 29.12 9.25
N ARG A 426 -10.92 28.95 8.14
CA ARG A 426 -10.39 27.68 7.63
C ARG A 426 -8.88 27.73 7.57
N PHE A 427 -8.24 26.58 7.75
CA PHE A 427 -6.87 26.38 7.35
C PHE A 427 -6.65 25.04 6.68
N GLU A 428 -5.63 24.98 5.84
CA GLU A 428 -5.01 23.73 5.40
C GLU A 428 -3.57 23.69 5.91
N ALA A 429 -3.15 22.52 6.39
CA ALA A 429 -1.74 22.27 6.67
C ALA A 429 -1.11 21.66 5.42
N ILE A 430 -0.11 22.34 4.86
CA ILE A 430 0.61 21.89 3.66
C ILE A 430 2.04 21.54 4.06
N CYS A 431 2.51 20.38 3.62
CA CYS A 431 3.85 19.89 3.89
C CYS A 431 4.39 19.13 2.68
N ASN A 432 5.64 19.39 2.31
CA ASN A 432 6.27 18.84 1.11
C ASN A 432 5.43 19.04 -0.16
N GLY A 433 4.82 20.22 -0.27
CA GLY A 433 3.96 20.63 -1.38
C GLY A 433 2.67 19.84 -1.56
N LYS A 434 2.15 19.26 -0.48
CA LYS A 434 0.83 18.61 -0.45
C LYS A 434 0.09 18.94 0.83
N GLU A 435 -1.22 19.12 0.71
CA GLU A 435 -2.13 19.21 1.85
C GLU A 435 -2.09 17.90 2.66
N ILE A 436 -1.88 18.01 3.98
CA ILE A 436 -1.95 16.90 4.93
C ILE A 436 -3.17 17.00 5.85
N ALA A 437 -3.71 18.20 6.07
CA ALA A 437 -4.92 18.39 6.87
C ALA A 437 -5.74 19.58 6.36
N ASN A 438 -7.06 19.50 6.54
CA ASN A 438 -8.01 20.58 6.32
C ASN A 438 -8.89 20.74 7.56
N ALA A 439 -9.04 21.97 8.05
CA ALA A 439 -9.66 22.24 9.34
C ALA A 439 -10.35 23.60 9.38
N TYR A 440 -11.34 23.73 10.26
CA TYR A 440 -12.05 25.00 10.40
C TYR A 440 -12.77 25.18 11.74
N SER A 441 -13.14 26.44 12.01
CA SER A 441 -14.22 26.75 12.94
C SER A 441 -15.56 26.37 12.29
N GLU A 442 -16.26 25.40 12.88
CA GLU A 442 -17.42 24.74 12.28
C GLU A 442 -18.64 25.64 12.17
N LEU A 443 -19.25 25.71 10.99
CA LEU A 443 -20.53 26.39 10.84
C LEU A 443 -21.60 25.68 11.67
N ASN A 444 -22.18 26.43 12.61
CA ASN A 444 -23.19 25.94 13.54
C ASN A 444 -24.48 26.78 13.55
N ASP A 445 -24.59 27.75 12.63
CA ASP A 445 -25.83 28.48 12.37
C ASP A 445 -26.65 27.68 11.35
N PRO A 446 -27.82 27.12 11.72
CA PRO A 446 -28.61 26.28 10.82
C PRO A 446 -29.18 27.05 9.63
N LEU A 447 -29.40 28.36 9.75
CA LEU A 447 -29.95 29.17 8.65
C LEU A 447 -28.87 29.47 7.61
N ASP A 448 -27.68 29.89 8.04
CA ASP A 448 -26.51 30.05 7.13
C ASP A 448 -26.16 28.70 6.48
N GLN A 449 -26.19 27.60 7.25
CA GLN A 449 -25.91 26.27 6.69
C GLN A 449 -26.92 25.85 5.62
N ARG A 450 -28.21 26.16 5.80
CA ARG A 450 -29.25 25.90 4.79
C ARG A 450 -28.98 26.70 3.52
N GLU A 451 -28.72 28.00 3.64
CA GLU A 451 -28.42 28.88 2.49
C GLU A 451 -27.24 28.33 1.67
N ARG A 452 -26.21 27.81 2.35
CA ARG A 452 -25.03 27.21 1.68
C ARG A 452 -25.35 25.88 0.99
N PHE A 453 -26.17 25.02 1.59
CA PHE A 453 -26.62 23.81 0.89
C PHE A 453 -27.51 24.12 -0.32
N GLU A 454 -28.37 25.12 -0.23
CA GLU A 454 -29.17 25.56 -1.38
C GLU A 454 -28.29 26.11 -2.50
N GLU A 455 -27.20 26.81 -2.19
CA GLU A 455 -26.23 27.24 -3.20
C GLU A 455 -25.48 26.05 -3.83
N GLN A 456 -25.06 25.07 -3.04
CA GLN A 456 -24.45 23.83 -3.55
C GLN A 456 -25.41 23.08 -4.49
N LEU A 457 -26.70 23.02 -4.18
CA LEU A 457 -27.71 22.45 -5.09
C LEU A 457 -27.79 23.21 -6.43
N ARG A 458 -27.72 24.55 -6.41
CA ARG A 458 -27.69 25.35 -7.65
C ARG A 458 -26.43 25.08 -8.48
N LEU A 459 -25.29 24.82 -7.84
CA LEU A 459 -24.07 24.40 -8.53
C LEU A 459 -24.23 23.01 -9.14
N ALA A 460 -24.82 22.06 -8.40
CA ALA A 460 -25.14 20.72 -8.92
C ALA A 460 -26.07 20.77 -10.15
N GLU A 461 -27.11 21.63 -10.12
CA GLU A 461 -28.01 21.87 -11.27
C GLU A 461 -27.27 22.41 -12.50
N ARG A 462 -26.13 23.08 -12.31
CA ARG A 462 -25.26 23.58 -13.38
C ARG A 462 -24.24 22.54 -13.86
N GLY A 463 -24.26 21.32 -13.30
CA GLY A 463 -23.42 20.20 -13.74
C GLY A 463 -22.19 19.94 -12.88
N ASP A 464 -22.09 20.56 -11.69
CA ASP A 464 -21.04 20.22 -10.72
C ASP A 464 -21.34 18.84 -10.08
N GLU A 465 -20.56 17.82 -10.47
CA GLU A 465 -20.70 16.46 -9.94
C GLU A 465 -20.13 16.27 -8.52
N GLU A 466 -19.44 17.28 -7.97
CA GLU A 466 -18.79 17.24 -6.65
C GLU A 466 -19.57 18.02 -5.58
N ALA A 467 -20.57 18.81 -6.00
CA ALA A 467 -21.40 19.61 -5.10
C ALA A 467 -22.12 18.77 -4.05
N MET A 468 -22.19 19.30 -2.82
CA MET A 468 -22.79 18.59 -1.69
C MET A 468 -24.31 18.50 -1.83
N ALA A 469 -24.87 17.37 -1.39
CA ALA A 469 -26.32 17.22 -1.28
C ALA A 469 -26.87 17.90 -0.01
N LEU A 470 -28.12 18.38 -0.09
CA LEU A 470 -28.83 18.98 1.04
C LEU A 470 -29.30 17.89 2.01
N ASP A 471 -28.74 17.90 3.22
CA ASP A 471 -29.08 16.97 4.30
C ASP A 471 -30.01 17.64 5.34
N GLU A 472 -31.32 17.41 5.17
CA GLU A 472 -32.35 17.94 6.07
C GLU A 472 -32.23 17.42 7.51
N ASP A 473 -31.70 16.21 7.71
CA ASP A 473 -31.52 15.67 9.06
C ASP A 473 -30.32 16.32 9.77
N PHE A 474 -29.26 16.64 9.02
CA PHE A 474 -28.14 17.41 9.56
C PHE A 474 -28.56 18.83 9.94
N LEU A 475 -29.34 19.52 9.09
CA LEU A 475 -29.91 20.83 9.44
C LEU A 475 -30.76 20.77 10.70
N ARG A 476 -31.63 19.75 10.82
CA ARG A 476 -32.40 19.51 12.04
C ARG A 476 -31.50 19.31 13.26
N ALA A 477 -30.38 18.60 13.13
CA ALA A 477 -29.43 18.44 14.23
C ALA A 477 -28.84 19.79 14.66
N LEU A 478 -28.45 20.66 13.72
CA LEU A 478 -27.97 22.00 14.03
C LEU A 478 -29.04 22.86 14.72
N GLU A 479 -30.32 22.70 14.35
CA GLU A 479 -31.46 23.39 14.99
C GLU A 479 -31.65 23.00 16.47
N TYR A 480 -31.24 21.80 16.88
CA TYR A 480 -31.19 21.41 18.31
C TYR A 480 -30.04 22.09 19.08
N GLY A 481 -29.09 22.69 18.37
CA GLY A 481 -27.99 23.47 18.93
C GLY A 481 -26.66 22.73 18.94
N MET A 482 -25.78 23.10 18.00
CA MET A 482 -24.38 22.68 18.02
C MET A 482 -23.52 23.77 18.69
N PRO A 483 -22.73 23.47 19.73
CA PRO A 483 -21.81 24.44 20.33
C PRO A 483 -20.77 24.94 19.32
N PRO A 484 -20.12 26.10 19.55
CA PRO A 484 -18.93 26.48 18.78
C PRO A 484 -17.94 25.33 18.79
N THR A 485 -17.44 24.91 17.63
CA THR A 485 -16.65 23.68 17.50
C THR A 485 -15.54 23.93 16.49
N ALA A 486 -14.41 23.26 16.65
CA ALA A 486 -13.40 23.14 15.61
C ALA A 486 -13.30 21.68 15.17
N GLY A 487 -13.24 21.46 13.86
CA GLY A 487 -13.04 20.16 13.25
C GLY A 487 -11.84 20.14 12.31
N VAL A 488 -11.33 18.95 12.06
CA VAL A 488 -10.21 18.70 11.15
C VAL A 488 -10.29 17.30 10.57
N GLY A 489 -9.94 17.17 9.30
CA GLY A 489 -9.51 15.92 8.68
C GLY A 489 -8.01 15.93 8.45
N LEU A 490 -7.31 14.91 8.93
CA LEU A 490 -5.87 14.69 8.73
C LEU A 490 -5.65 13.40 7.92
N GLY A 491 -5.05 13.53 6.73
CA GLY A 491 -4.78 12.42 5.82
C GLY A 491 -3.70 11.48 6.35
N ILE A 492 -4.09 10.29 6.80
CA ILE A 492 -3.17 9.29 7.38
C ILE A 492 -2.22 8.76 6.31
N ASP A 493 -2.70 8.53 5.09
CA ASP A 493 -1.88 8.03 3.99
C ASP A 493 -0.78 9.02 3.60
N ARG A 494 -1.14 10.30 3.37
CA ARG A 494 -0.18 11.35 3.01
C ARG A 494 0.83 11.59 4.13
N LEU A 495 0.39 11.63 5.40
CA LEU A 495 1.31 11.76 6.52
C LEU A 495 2.24 10.56 6.62
N THR A 496 1.75 9.33 6.37
CA THR A 496 2.59 8.13 6.33
C THR A 496 3.62 8.23 5.20
N MET A 497 3.25 8.69 4.01
CA MET A 497 4.20 8.88 2.90
C MET A 497 5.37 9.77 3.32
N ILE A 498 5.07 10.92 3.93
CA ILE A 498 6.09 11.85 4.42
C ILE A 498 6.95 11.20 5.51
N MET A 499 6.34 10.62 6.55
CA MET A 499 7.04 10.03 7.70
C MET A 499 7.90 8.79 7.34
N THR A 500 7.67 8.20 6.17
CA THR A 500 8.36 6.99 5.70
C THR A 500 9.13 7.19 4.40
N ASN A 501 9.27 8.44 3.93
CA ASN A 501 9.95 8.80 2.68
C ASN A 501 9.44 7.97 1.48
N GLN A 502 8.12 7.83 1.35
CA GLN A 502 7.52 7.10 0.24
C GLN A 502 7.04 8.06 -0.84
N PRO A 503 7.40 7.80 -2.10
CA PRO A 503 7.16 8.74 -3.19
C PRO A 503 5.76 8.61 -3.81
N SER A 504 4.99 7.58 -3.43
CA SER A 504 3.62 7.31 -3.87
C SER A 504 2.75 6.81 -2.72
N ILE A 505 1.45 7.15 -2.74
CA ILE A 505 0.44 6.62 -1.82
C ILE A 505 0.33 5.10 -1.90
N GLN A 506 0.61 4.53 -3.08
CA GLN A 506 0.57 3.09 -3.30
C GLN A 506 1.66 2.34 -2.52
N ASP A 507 2.74 3.01 -2.12
CA ASP A 507 3.80 2.42 -1.30
C ASP A 507 3.41 2.30 0.19
N VAL A 508 2.42 3.08 0.64
CA VAL A 508 1.93 3.07 2.03
C VAL A 508 0.58 2.36 2.20
N LEU A 509 0.09 1.75 1.12
CA LEU A 509 -1.10 0.89 1.08
C LEU A 509 -0.70 -0.55 0.82
N PHE A 510 -1.22 -1.50 1.62
CA PHE A 510 -0.94 -2.92 1.39
C PHE A 510 -1.43 -3.34 0.00
N PHE A 511 -2.67 -2.97 -0.34
CA PHE A 511 -3.32 -3.33 -1.59
C PHE A 511 -3.96 -2.07 -2.20
N PRO A 512 -3.19 -1.23 -2.91
CA PRO A 512 -3.74 -0.07 -3.59
C PRO A 512 -4.67 -0.50 -4.74
N GLN A 513 -5.59 0.39 -5.14
CA GLN A 513 -6.42 0.14 -6.31
C GLN A 513 -5.54 0.10 -7.56
N MET A 514 -5.70 -0.95 -8.36
CA MET A 514 -4.96 -1.14 -9.61
C MET A 514 -5.92 -1.20 -10.78
N ARG A 515 -5.46 -0.79 -11.97
CA ARG A 515 -6.19 -1.08 -13.20
C ARG A 515 -6.29 -2.60 -13.37
N PRO A 516 -7.40 -3.15 -13.88
CA PRO A 516 -7.51 -4.58 -14.15
C PRO A 516 -6.37 -5.06 -15.04
N GLU A 517 -5.84 -6.24 -14.74
CA GLU A 517 -4.89 -6.89 -15.66
C GLU A 517 -5.60 -7.16 -16.98
N LYS A 518 -4.88 -6.98 -18.10
CA LYS A 518 -5.37 -7.49 -19.38
C LYS A 518 -5.43 -9.01 -19.24
N LYS A 519 -6.63 -9.57 -19.21
CA LYS A 519 -6.80 -11.02 -19.28
C LYS A 519 -6.15 -11.48 -20.58
N LEU A 520 -5.19 -12.40 -20.48
CA LEU A 520 -4.71 -13.12 -21.64
C LEU A 520 -5.93 -13.84 -22.22
N GLU A 521 -6.37 -13.39 -23.40
CA GLU A 521 -7.36 -14.15 -24.16
C GLU A 521 -6.71 -15.48 -24.55
N VAL A 522 -7.38 -16.56 -24.17
CA VAL A 522 -7.00 -17.91 -24.57
C VAL A 522 -8.20 -18.46 -25.32
N SER A 523 -8.00 -18.75 -26.59
CA SER A 523 -9.01 -19.45 -27.39
C SER A 523 -9.16 -20.88 -26.85
N ASP A 524 -10.39 -21.38 -26.80
CA ASP A 524 -10.63 -22.76 -26.36
C ASP A 524 -10.08 -23.74 -27.42
N ASP A 525 -9.80 -24.98 -27.03
CA ASP A 525 -9.33 -26.01 -27.98
C ASP A 525 -10.30 -26.16 -29.18
N ALA A 526 -11.61 -25.96 -28.94
CA ALA A 526 -12.63 -25.95 -29.99
C ALA A 526 -12.41 -24.85 -31.03
N ASP A 527 -11.92 -23.68 -30.64
CA ASP A 527 -11.66 -22.57 -31.56
C ASP A 527 -10.47 -22.87 -32.49
N PHE A 528 -9.41 -23.48 -31.95
CA PHE A 528 -8.28 -23.96 -32.75
C PHE A 528 -8.73 -25.07 -33.72
N VAL A 529 -9.57 -25.99 -33.26
CA VAL A 529 -10.15 -27.05 -34.12
C VAL A 529 -11.01 -26.46 -35.22
N ASN A 530 -11.88 -25.50 -34.90
CA ASN A 530 -12.70 -24.78 -35.88
C ASN A 530 -11.85 -24.00 -36.89
N ALA A 531 -10.65 -23.56 -36.49
CA ALA A 531 -9.68 -22.93 -37.37
C ALA A 531 -8.85 -23.92 -38.21
N GLY A 532 -9.12 -25.22 -38.13
CA GLY A 532 -8.48 -26.27 -38.94
C GLY A 532 -7.23 -26.88 -38.31
N ILE A 533 -6.95 -26.60 -37.03
CA ILE A 533 -5.83 -27.18 -36.30
C ILE A 533 -6.27 -28.50 -35.64
N PRO A 534 -5.56 -29.62 -35.83
CA PRO A 534 -5.87 -30.85 -35.12
C PRO A 534 -5.78 -30.67 -33.61
N ALA A 535 -6.77 -31.19 -32.88
CA ALA A 535 -6.87 -31.05 -31.42
C ALA A 535 -5.59 -31.51 -30.70
N GLU A 536 -4.89 -32.52 -31.23
CA GLU A 536 -3.68 -33.05 -30.59
C GLU A 536 -2.49 -32.08 -30.64
N TRP A 537 -2.49 -31.10 -31.55
CA TRP A 537 -1.44 -30.09 -31.69
C TRP A 537 -1.70 -28.82 -30.86
N VAL A 538 -2.92 -28.61 -30.38
CA VAL A 538 -3.30 -27.43 -29.59
C VAL A 538 -2.42 -27.25 -28.33
N PRO A 539 -2.14 -28.30 -27.52
CA PRO A 539 -1.27 -28.16 -26.35
C PRO A 539 0.17 -27.75 -26.72
N ALA A 540 0.66 -28.16 -27.89
CA ALA A 540 1.98 -27.76 -28.38
C ALA A 540 2.00 -26.29 -28.81
N LEU A 541 0.96 -25.83 -29.51
CA LEU A 541 0.81 -24.43 -29.92
C LEU A 541 0.68 -23.48 -28.73
N GLN A 542 -0.17 -23.83 -27.76
CA GLN A 542 -0.31 -23.07 -26.51
C GLN A 542 1.02 -23.01 -25.75
N LYS A 543 1.79 -24.10 -25.71
CA LYS A 543 3.12 -24.12 -25.08
C LYS A 543 4.16 -23.29 -25.82
N LEU A 544 3.99 -23.09 -27.12
CA LEU A 544 4.81 -22.19 -27.94
C LEU A 544 4.37 -20.71 -27.82
N GLY A 545 3.32 -20.43 -27.04
CA GLY A 545 2.83 -19.08 -26.79
C GLY A 545 1.73 -18.60 -27.72
N PHE A 546 1.19 -19.47 -28.59
CA PHE A 546 0.02 -19.18 -29.40
C PHE A 546 -1.24 -19.51 -28.61
N LEU A 547 -1.71 -18.54 -27.82
CA LEU A 547 -2.85 -18.69 -26.92
C LEU A 547 -4.19 -18.43 -27.62
N THR A 548 -4.19 -17.68 -28.73
CA THR A 548 -5.37 -17.46 -29.57
C THR A 548 -5.13 -17.89 -31.02
N VAL A 549 -6.22 -18.17 -31.74
CA VAL A 549 -6.18 -18.41 -33.19
C VAL A 549 -5.63 -17.19 -33.93
N GLU A 550 -5.93 -15.98 -33.47
CA GLU A 550 -5.43 -14.75 -34.08
C GLU A 550 -3.91 -14.61 -33.94
N GLN A 551 -3.36 -14.90 -32.76
CA GLN A 551 -1.91 -14.96 -32.55
C GLN A 551 -1.26 -15.98 -33.50
N LEU A 552 -1.86 -17.15 -33.65
CA LEU A 552 -1.38 -18.18 -34.56
C LEU A 552 -1.36 -17.70 -36.02
N ARG A 553 -2.38 -16.95 -36.47
CA ARG A 553 -2.46 -16.40 -37.84
C ARG A 553 -1.36 -15.38 -38.15
N THR A 554 -0.80 -14.74 -37.14
CA THR A 554 0.33 -13.82 -37.30
C THR A 554 1.70 -14.52 -37.30
N ALA A 555 1.73 -15.83 -37.03
CA ALA A 555 2.98 -16.59 -36.92
C ALA A 555 3.65 -16.79 -38.28
N ASN A 556 4.99 -16.83 -38.30
CA ASN A 556 5.73 -17.25 -39.48
C ASN A 556 5.66 -18.78 -39.63
N PRO A 557 5.10 -19.34 -40.73
CA PRO A 557 4.87 -20.77 -40.87
C PRO A 557 6.16 -21.61 -40.81
N ASN A 558 7.26 -21.11 -41.39
CA ASN A 558 8.53 -21.82 -41.40
C ASN A 558 9.14 -21.92 -39.98
N LYS A 559 9.04 -20.82 -39.22
CA LYS A 559 9.48 -20.80 -37.82
C LYS A 559 8.60 -21.73 -36.97
N LEU A 560 7.28 -21.62 -37.12
CA LEU A 560 6.31 -22.43 -36.40
C LEU A 560 6.50 -23.94 -36.66
N PHE A 561 6.74 -24.33 -37.91
CA PHE A 561 7.01 -25.73 -38.27
C PHE A 561 8.24 -26.29 -37.52
N ASN A 562 9.33 -25.52 -37.46
CA ASN A 562 10.54 -25.91 -36.72
C ASN A 562 10.28 -25.98 -35.20
N ASP A 563 9.59 -24.98 -34.66
CA ASP A 563 9.27 -24.89 -33.24
C ASP A 563 8.32 -26.03 -32.80
N LEU A 564 7.35 -26.41 -33.64
CA LEU A 564 6.48 -27.58 -33.43
C LEU A 564 7.28 -28.88 -33.38
N GLY A 565 8.32 -29.03 -34.20
CA GLY A 565 9.23 -30.17 -34.15
C GLY A 565 9.99 -30.26 -32.83
N GLY A 566 10.43 -29.12 -32.29
CA GLY A 566 11.03 -29.02 -30.97
C GLY A 566 10.03 -29.32 -29.84
N ALA A 567 8.85 -28.71 -29.90
CA ALA A 567 7.78 -28.89 -28.93
C ALA A 567 7.29 -30.34 -28.87
N ARG A 568 7.09 -31.00 -30.02
CA ARG A 568 6.70 -32.42 -30.12
C ARG A 568 7.68 -33.32 -29.37
N LYS A 569 8.99 -33.14 -29.60
CA LYS A 569 10.04 -33.90 -28.91
C LYS A 569 10.03 -33.61 -27.41
N LYS A 570 9.94 -32.34 -27.01
CA LYS A 570 9.94 -31.93 -25.59
C LYS A 570 8.70 -32.42 -24.84
N LEU A 571 7.54 -32.47 -25.51
CA LEU A 571 6.26 -32.94 -24.97
C LEU A 571 6.05 -34.46 -25.10
N LYS A 572 6.97 -35.17 -25.77
CA LYS A 572 6.86 -36.61 -26.06
C LYS A 572 5.54 -36.97 -26.77
N LEU A 573 5.10 -36.13 -27.70
CA LEU A 573 3.90 -36.38 -28.49
C LEU A 573 4.17 -37.45 -29.56
N ASP A 574 3.44 -38.56 -29.49
CA ASP A 574 3.46 -39.63 -30.50
C ASP A 574 2.58 -39.28 -31.70
N LEU A 575 2.80 -38.09 -32.27
CA LEU A 575 2.03 -37.54 -33.39
C LEU A 575 2.92 -37.46 -34.62
N LYS A 576 2.40 -37.74 -35.82
CA LYS A 576 3.13 -37.45 -37.07
C LYS A 576 3.34 -35.93 -37.19
N MET A 577 4.53 -35.48 -37.60
CA MET A 577 4.75 -34.04 -37.87
C MET A 577 3.79 -33.58 -38.98
N PRO A 578 3.12 -32.42 -38.81
CA PRO A 578 2.33 -31.83 -39.88
C PRO A 578 3.25 -31.46 -41.05
N GLY A 579 2.71 -31.40 -42.27
CA GLY A 579 3.46 -30.88 -43.41
C GLY A 579 3.69 -29.36 -43.30
N LEU A 580 4.69 -28.80 -44.00
CA LEU A 580 4.87 -27.34 -44.02
C LEU A 580 3.65 -26.62 -44.60
N ASP A 581 3.01 -27.19 -45.62
CA ASP A 581 1.79 -26.62 -46.22
C ASP A 581 0.57 -26.74 -45.29
N GLU A 582 0.56 -27.73 -44.38
CA GLU A 582 -0.44 -27.87 -43.33
C GLU A 582 -0.23 -26.81 -42.24
N VAL A 583 1.02 -26.52 -41.86
CA VAL A 583 1.32 -25.43 -40.91
C VAL A 583 1.00 -24.06 -41.52
N LYS A 584 1.23 -23.86 -42.82
CA LYS A 584 0.83 -22.63 -43.53
C LYS A 584 -0.68 -22.40 -43.47
N SER A 585 -1.48 -23.45 -43.67
CA SER A 585 -2.94 -23.34 -43.57
C SER A 585 -3.40 -22.98 -42.16
N TRP A 586 -2.72 -23.45 -41.11
CA TRP A 586 -3.02 -23.06 -39.71
C TRP A 586 -2.77 -21.57 -39.44
N THR A 587 -1.76 -20.99 -40.10
CA THR A 587 -1.45 -19.56 -40.01
C THR A 587 -2.23 -18.70 -41.01
N GLY A 588 -3.03 -19.30 -41.90
CA GLY A 588 -3.77 -18.58 -42.95
C GLY A 588 -2.91 -18.03 -44.09
N GLN A 589 -1.75 -18.65 -44.37
CA GLN A 589 -0.80 -18.25 -45.42
C GLN A 589 -0.70 -19.28 -46.55
#